data_AF-A0A376BTV0-F1
#
_entry.id   AF-A0A376BTV0-F1
#
_cell.length_a   1.000
_cell.length_b   1.000
_cell.length_c   1.000
_cell.angle_alpha   90.00
_cell.angle_beta   90.00
_cell.angle_gamma   90.00
#
_symmetry.space_group_name_H-M   'P 1'
#
loop_
_entity.id
_entity.type
_entity.pdbx_description
1 polymer ?
#
loop_
_entity_poly.entity_id
_entity_poly.type
_entity_poly.pdbx_seq_one_letter_code
_entity_poly.pdbx_strand_id
1 'polypeptide(L)'
;MYATRSLSFTHQKHIQLHALKGKLLANNRDLETVVSGYGGGGEIKGKASGSVFGGSGSLHGTMKGKIDPVRIRSETLVHEELFLLDETTGQEHSFHFTDWQISCRPDNQIIVVWWNDERRNSVVYVENQSLNQNYQAPAKLSYPNFIGSFEGFLIVLARLFLMMAILAVVWFGADWLFLPTDSFAKVIYYVVKFFVMCGVFGFAWAMSNDIDFAKYCAPTAQRDTAKFEDEISNLIDEVRG
;
A
#
# COMPACT_ATOMS: atom_id res chain seq x y z
N MET A 1 -7.35 26.22 -22.32
CA MET A 1 -5.89 26.43 -22.19
C MET A 1 -5.27 25.15 -21.67
N TYR A 2 -4.21 24.69 -22.33
CA TYR A 2 -3.56 23.41 -22.02
C TYR A 2 -2.07 23.64 -21.71
N ALA A 3 -1.59 23.04 -20.63
CA ALA A 3 -0.19 23.09 -20.21
C ALA A 3 0.34 21.68 -19.91
N THR A 4 1.63 21.45 -20.12
CA THR A 4 2.30 20.18 -19.84
C THR A 4 3.68 20.41 -19.25
N ARG A 5 4.03 19.66 -18.21
CA ARG A 5 5.35 19.65 -17.58
C ARG A 5 5.87 18.24 -17.41
N SER A 6 7.13 18.01 -17.74
CA SER A 6 7.81 16.75 -17.45
C SER A 6 8.55 16.83 -16.12
N LEU A 7 8.28 15.88 -15.23
CA LEU A 7 8.98 15.71 -13.97
C LEU A 7 9.83 14.45 -14.03
N SER A 8 11.09 14.61 -13.65
CA SER A 8 12.03 13.50 -13.45
C SER A 8 12.31 13.38 -11.97
N PHE A 9 11.91 12.27 -11.36
CA PHE A 9 12.23 11.94 -9.98
C PHE A 9 13.56 11.18 -9.91
N THR A 10 14.23 11.25 -8.75
CA THR A 10 15.57 10.68 -8.52
C THR A 10 15.66 9.17 -8.80
N HIS A 11 14.52 8.47 -8.86
CA HIS A 11 14.40 7.09 -9.33
C HIS A 11 13.60 6.98 -10.64
N GLN A 12 14.23 7.39 -11.76
CA GLN A 12 13.99 7.04 -13.17
C GLN A 12 12.56 7.01 -13.74
N LYS A 13 11.54 7.40 -12.99
CA LYS A 13 10.17 7.47 -13.47
C LYS A 13 9.93 8.86 -14.05
N HIS A 14 9.86 8.93 -15.37
CA HIS A 14 9.42 10.13 -16.07
C HIS A 14 7.91 10.22 -15.95
N ILE A 15 7.45 11.26 -15.26
CA ILE A 15 6.03 11.54 -15.10
C ILE A 15 5.73 12.82 -15.87
N GLN A 16 4.74 12.78 -16.76
CA GLN A 16 4.26 13.98 -17.43
C GLN A 16 3.02 14.47 -16.70
N LEU A 17 3.09 15.68 -16.16
CA LEU A 17 1.94 16.41 -15.63
C LEU A 17 1.29 17.18 -16.77
N HIS A 18 -0.02 17.07 -16.85
CA HIS A 18 -0.85 17.76 -17.80
C HIS A 18 -1.92 18.53 -17.04
N ALA A 19 -2.20 19.75 -17.49
CA ALA A 19 -3.27 20.55 -16.95
C ALA A 19 -4.13 21.11 -18.09
N LEU A 20 -5.44 21.07 -17.91
CA LEU A 20 -6.41 21.60 -18.85
C LEU A 20 -7.39 22.50 -18.12
N LYS A 21 -7.56 23.72 -18.61
CA LYS A 21 -8.68 24.60 -18.30
C LYS A 21 -9.67 24.56 -19.44
N GLY A 22 -10.90 24.18 -19.11
CA GLY A 22 -11.98 24.08 -20.07
C GLY A 22 -13.34 24.41 -19.44
N LYS A 23 -14.30 24.65 -20.32
CA LYS A 23 -15.70 24.89 -19.96
C LYS A 23 -16.44 23.56 -19.93
N LEU A 24 -17.18 23.29 -18.87
CA LEU A 24 -17.94 22.04 -18.74
C LEU A 24 -19.13 22.05 -19.71
N LEU A 25 -19.19 21.08 -20.61
CA LEU A 25 -20.32 20.88 -21.51
C LEU A 25 -21.38 19.98 -20.87
N ALA A 26 -20.93 18.85 -20.32
CA ALA A 26 -21.79 17.86 -19.71
C ALA A 26 -21.07 17.17 -18.54
N ASN A 27 -21.87 16.66 -17.60
CA ASN A 27 -21.44 15.78 -16.53
C ASN A 27 -22.37 14.58 -16.53
N ASN A 28 -21.80 13.37 -16.56
CA ASN A 28 -22.52 12.13 -16.30
C ASN A 28 -22.11 11.56 -14.95
N ARG A 29 -23.09 11.10 -14.16
CA ARG A 29 -22.84 10.52 -12.84
C ARG A 29 -23.58 9.19 -12.72
N ASP A 30 -22.80 8.14 -12.57
CA ASP A 30 -23.27 6.78 -12.38
C ASP A 30 -22.95 6.29 -10.97
N LEU A 31 -23.86 5.50 -10.40
CA LEU A 31 -23.70 4.90 -9.07
C LEU A 31 -23.64 3.39 -9.23
N GLU A 32 -22.52 2.79 -8.83
CA GLU A 32 -22.34 1.35 -8.78
C GLU A 32 -22.40 0.90 -7.32
N THR A 33 -23.24 -0.09 -7.00
CA THR A 33 -23.24 -0.69 -5.67
C THR A 33 -22.67 -2.09 -5.75
N VAL A 34 -21.46 -2.26 -5.22
CA VAL A 34 -20.77 -3.55 -5.13
C VAL A 34 -21.19 -4.22 -3.83
N VAL A 35 -21.92 -5.33 -3.94
CA VAL A 35 -22.31 -6.16 -2.79
C VAL A 35 -21.43 -7.40 -2.76
N SER A 36 -20.66 -7.54 -1.68
CA SER A 36 -19.84 -8.72 -1.40
C SER A 36 -20.37 -9.44 -0.17
N GLY A 37 -20.46 -10.77 -0.25
CA GLY A 37 -20.97 -11.61 0.84
C GLY A 37 -20.07 -12.82 1.04
N TYR A 38 -19.73 -13.11 2.29
CA TYR A 38 -18.97 -14.29 2.67
C TYR A 38 -19.62 -14.95 3.89
N GLY A 39 -19.77 -16.28 3.84
CA GLY A 39 -20.35 -17.08 4.93
C GLY A 39 -21.65 -17.78 4.54
N GLY A 40 -21.91 -18.93 5.18
CA GLY A 40 -23.06 -19.81 4.89
C GLY A 40 -22.83 -21.31 5.17
N GLY A 41 -21.67 -21.70 5.70
CA GLY A 41 -21.40 -23.08 6.10
C GLY A 41 -21.86 -23.37 7.54
N GLY A 42 -22.83 -24.27 7.70
CA GLY A 42 -23.20 -24.82 9.00
C GLY A 42 -22.63 -26.22 9.16
N GLU A 43 -22.08 -26.53 10.34
CA GLU A 43 -21.71 -27.89 10.71
C GLU A 43 -22.60 -28.37 11.85
N ILE A 44 -23.33 -29.47 11.63
CA ILE A 44 -24.06 -30.19 12.67
C ILE A 44 -23.24 -31.43 13.02
N LYS A 45 -22.60 -31.41 14.19
CA LYS A 45 -21.91 -32.58 14.74
C LYS A 45 -22.76 -33.17 15.85
N GLY A 46 -23.23 -34.39 15.65
CA GLY A 46 -23.95 -35.19 16.64
C GLY A 46 -23.21 -36.47 16.95
N LYS A 47 -23.21 -36.88 18.22
CA LYS A 47 -22.97 -38.28 18.61
C LYS A 47 -24.26 -38.78 19.26
N ALA A 48 -24.81 -39.85 18.68
CA ALA A 48 -25.91 -40.59 19.27
C ALA A 48 -25.35 -41.88 19.86
N SER A 49 -25.71 -42.18 21.10
CA SER A 49 -25.43 -43.47 21.73
C SER A 49 -26.74 -44.05 22.22
N GLY A 50 -26.97 -45.32 21.92
CA GLY A 50 -28.14 -46.06 22.35
C GLY A 50 -27.72 -47.39 22.92
N SER A 51 -28.38 -47.81 23.98
CA SER A 51 -28.31 -49.19 24.48
C SER A 51 -29.72 -49.78 24.50
N VAL A 52 -29.79 -51.08 24.21
CA VAL A 52 -31.03 -51.85 24.23
C VAL A 52 -30.85 -52.98 25.23
N PHE A 53 -31.68 -53.01 26.27
CA PHE A 53 -31.71 -54.09 27.24
C PHE A 53 -33.16 -54.44 27.57
N GLY A 54 -33.52 -55.72 27.42
CA GLY A 54 -34.79 -56.27 27.94
C GLY A 54 -36.08 -55.72 27.30
N GLY A 55 -36.07 -55.36 26.01
CA GLY A 55 -37.28 -54.95 25.29
C GLY A 55 -37.64 -53.45 25.37
N SER A 56 -36.83 -52.63 26.06
CA SER A 56 -36.94 -51.17 26.02
C SER A 56 -35.60 -50.56 25.60
N GLY A 57 -35.65 -49.61 24.66
CA GLY A 57 -34.47 -48.91 24.13
C GLY A 57 -34.50 -47.44 24.53
N SER A 58 -33.36 -46.91 24.99
CA SER A 58 -33.19 -45.47 25.24
C SER A 58 -32.11 -44.93 24.33
N LEU A 59 -32.47 -43.96 23.49
CA LEU A 59 -31.56 -43.22 22.62
C LEU A 59 -31.29 -41.86 23.24
N HIS A 60 -30.04 -41.59 23.61
CA HIS A 60 -29.61 -40.27 24.07
C HIS A 60 -28.58 -39.71 23.10
N GLY A 61 -28.85 -38.51 22.59
CA GLY A 61 -27.96 -37.78 21.69
C GLY A 61 -27.81 -36.34 22.14
N THR A 62 -26.60 -35.82 22.06
CA THR A 62 -26.35 -34.38 22.21
C THR A 62 -25.96 -33.85 20.83
N MET A 63 -26.79 -32.95 20.28
CA MET A 63 -26.48 -32.25 19.03
C MET A 63 -25.90 -30.88 19.36
N LYS A 64 -24.75 -30.54 18.78
CA LYS A 64 -24.23 -29.17 18.77
C LYS A 64 -24.07 -28.73 17.31
N GLY A 65 -24.85 -27.74 16.91
CA GLY A 65 -24.71 -27.07 15.63
C GLY A 65 -23.91 -25.78 15.79
N LYS A 66 -23.01 -25.50 14.84
CA LYS A 66 -22.41 -24.18 14.68
C LYS A 66 -22.80 -23.65 13.31
N ILE A 67 -23.43 -22.47 13.30
CA ILE A 67 -23.76 -21.72 12.09
C ILE A 67 -22.84 -20.52 12.07
N ASP A 68 -21.98 -20.40 11.07
CA ASP A 68 -21.21 -19.19 10.89
C ASP A 68 -22.11 -18.10 10.26
N PRO A 69 -22.16 -16.88 10.83
CA PRO A 69 -23.06 -15.83 10.37
C PRO A 69 -22.65 -15.33 8.98
N VAL A 70 -23.63 -15.13 8.10
CA VAL A 70 -23.43 -14.48 6.80
C VAL A 70 -23.05 -13.02 7.04
N ARG A 71 -21.89 -12.61 6.54
CA ARG A 71 -21.48 -11.20 6.55
C ARG A 71 -21.65 -10.63 5.14
N ILE A 72 -22.48 -9.60 5.03
CA ILE A 72 -22.72 -8.86 3.80
C ILE A 72 -22.04 -7.50 3.96
N ARG A 73 -21.20 -7.12 2.98
CA ARG A 73 -20.59 -5.80 2.87
C ARG A 73 -21.00 -5.19 1.53
N SER A 74 -21.69 -4.06 1.58
CA SER A 74 -21.99 -3.23 0.42
C SER A 74 -21.05 -2.03 0.39
N GLU A 75 -20.52 -1.72 -0.78
CA GLU A 75 -19.73 -0.53 -1.07
C GLU A 75 -20.35 0.16 -2.28
N THR A 76 -20.63 1.46 -2.16
CA THR A 76 -21.17 2.25 -3.27
C THR A 76 -20.04 3.07 -3.87
N LEU A 77 -19.73 2.80 -5.14
CA LEU A 77 -18.76 3.54 -5.94
C LEU A 77 -19.51 4.59 -6.77
N VAL A 78 -19.01 5.82 -6.76
CA VAL A 78 -19.52 6.90 -7.60
C VAL A 78 -18.61 7.02 -8.81
N HIS A 79 -19.13 6.82 -10.01
CA HIS A 79 -18.41 7.10 -11.25
C HIS A 79 -18.89 8.44 -11.78
N GLU A 80 -17.97 9.36 -12.03
CA GLU A 80 -18.27 10.67 -12.62
C GLU A 80 -17.49 10.82 -13.93
N GLU A 81 -18.14 11.36 -14.96
CA GLU A 81 -17.51 11.68 -16.23
C GLU A 81 -17.76 13.17 -16.55
N LEU A 82 -16.69 13.90 -16.81
CA LEU A 82 -16.74 15.32 -17.17
C LEU A 82 -16.29 15.50 -18.62
N PHE A 83 -17.11 16.20 -19.40
CA PHE A 83 -16.79 16.61 -20.76
C PHE A 83 -16.42 18.09 -20.78
N LEU A 84 -15.15 18.38 -20.98
CA LEU A 84 -14.60 19.74 -20.97
C LEU A 84 -14.27 20.19 -22.39
N LEU A 85 -14.78 21.35 -22.77
CA LEU A 85 -14.37 22.04 -23.99
C LEU A 85 -13.14 22.90 -23.69
N ASP A 86 -12.04 22.63 -24.37
CA ASP A 86 -10.92 23.55 -24.39
C ASP A 86 -11.23 24.74 -25.30
N GLU A 87 -11.47 25.91 -24.71
CA GLU A 87 -11.80 27.13 -25.46
C GLU A 87 -10.65 27.59 -26.38
N THR A 88 -9.41 27.16 -26.12
CA THR A 88 -8.25 27.55 -26.94
C THR A 88 -8.08 26.69 -28.19
N THR A 89 -8.35 25.39 -28.09
CA THR A 89 -8.18 24.44 -29.21
C THR A 89 -9.51 24.07 -29.87
N GLY A 90 -10.64 24.35 -29.21
CA GLY A 90 -11.97 23.92 -29.63
C GLY A 90 -12.21 22.41 -29.50
N GLN A 91 -11.29 21.68 -28.86
CA GLN A 91 -11.40 20.22 -28.69
C GLN A 91 -12.13 19.87 -27.39
N GLU A 92 -12.91 18.80 -27.45
CA GLU A 92 -13.57 18.22 -26.29
C GLU A 92 -12.66 17.15 -25.67
N HIS A 93 -12.55 17.19 -24.34
CA HIS A 93 -11.81 16.23 -23.55
C HIS A 93 -12.74 15.60 -22.51
N SER A 94 -12.76 14.26 -22.45
CA SER A 94 -13.49 13.53 -21.42
C SER A 94 -12.56 13.07 -20.30
N PHE A 95 -13.01 13.23 -19.05
CA PHE A 95 -12.30 12.79 -17.86
C PHE A 95 -13.21 11.89 -17.03
N HIS A 96 -12.72 10.71 -16.71
CA HIS A 96 -13.44 9.73 -15.91
C HIS A 96 -12.84 9.66 -14.51
N PHE A 97 -13.71 9.75 -13.52
CA PHE A 97 -13.37 9.77 -12.10
C PHE A 97 -14.11 8.65 -11.40
N THR A 98 -13.44 8.03 -10.43
CA THR A 98 -14.05 7.02 -9.56
C THR A 98 -13.87 7.45 -8.12
N ASP A 99 -14.97 7.51 -7.38
CA ASP A 99 -15.06 7.95 -5.99
C ASP A 99 -14.71 9.44 -5.78
N TRP A 100 -15.08 10.27 -6.76
CA TRP A 100 -15.04 11.72 -6.64
C TRP A 100 -16.46 12.27 -6.51
N GLN A 101 -16.62 13.35 -5.76
CA GLN A 101 -17.90 14.05 -5.60
C GLN A 101 -17.76 15.50 -6.09
N ILE A 102 -17.59 15.67 -7.40
CA ILE A 102 -17.33 16.98 -8.01
C ILE A 102 -18.66 17.69 -8.22
N SER A 103 -18.89 18.76 -7.45
CA SER A 103 -20.07 19.61 -7.65
C SER A 103 -19.82 20.50 -8.86
N CYS A 104 -20.47 20.22 -9.99
CA CYS A 104 -20.32 21.00 -11.20
C CYS A 104 -21.62 21.06 -12.00
N ARG A 105 -21.76 22.11 -12.82
CA ARG A 105 -22.90 22.36 -13.70
C ARG A 105 -22.39 22.73 -15.10
N PRO A 106 -23.18 22.49 -16.15
CA PRO A 106 -22.85 23.00 -17.49
C PRO A 106 -22.47 24.48 -17.41
N ASP A 107 -21.52 24.87 -18.23
CA ASP A 107 -20.89 26.20 -18.28
C ASP A 107 -19.92 26.56 -17.14
N ASN A 108 -19.72 25.71 -16.14
CA ASN A 108 -18.66 25.94 -15.15
C ASN A 108 -17.27 25.88 -15.79
N GLN A 109 -16.37 26.73 -15.31
CA GLN A 109 -14.95 26.68 -15.66
C GLN A 109 -14.24 25.70 -14.73
N ILE A 110 -13.65 24.66 -15.31
CA ILE A 110 -12.99 23.58 -14.58
C ILE A 110 -11.52 23.51 -15.01
N ILE A 111 -10.64 23.36 -14.04
CA ILE A 111 -9.23 23.00 -14.24
C ILE A 111 -9.07 21.55 -13.80
N VAL A 112 -8.52 20.71 -14.68
CA VAL A 112 -8.17 19.32 -14.36
C VAL A 112 -6.67 19.17 -14.52
N VAL A 113 -6.01 18.60 -13.51
CA VAL A 113 -4.60 18.22 -13.55
C VAL A 113 -4.49 16.72 -13.39
N TRP A 114 -3.83 16.08 -14.34
CA TRP A 114 -3.58 14.65 -14.32
C TRP A 114 -2.11 14.37 -14.64
N TRP A 115 -1.65 13.21 -14.21
CA TRP A 115 -0.36 12.71 -14.63
C TRP A 115 -0.52 11.57 -15.62
N ASN A 116 0.47 11.43 -16.49
CA ASN A 116 0.64 10.29 -17.36
C ASN A 116 1.95 9.58 -16.98
N ASP A 117 1.79 8.32 -16.61
CA ASP A 117 2.86 7.35 -16.44
C ASP A 117 2.75 6.34 -17.59
N GLU A 118 3.86 5.70 -17.99
CA GLU A 118 3.94 4.78 -19.13
C GLU A 118 2.83 3.71 -19.18
N ARG A 119 2.20 3.43 -18.05
CA ARG A 119 1.13 2.43 -17.90
C ARG A 119 -0.23 3.00 -17.49
N ARG A 120 -0.33 4.25 -17.00
CA ARG A 120 -1.54 4.78 -16.37
C ARG A 120 -1.66 6.30 -16.49
N ASN A 121 -2.86 6.73 -16.85
CA ASN A 121 -3.32 8.10 -16.62
C ASN A 121 -4.02 8.14 -15.25
N SER A 122 -3.72 9.14 -14.43
CA SER A 122 -4.48 9.35 -13.19
C SER A 122 -4.68 10.82 -12.92
N VAL A 123 -5.92 11.18 -12.63
CA VAL A 123 -6.25 12.55 -12.24
C VAL A 123 -5.82 12.78 -10.81
N VAL A 124 -5.13 13.89 -10.57
CA VAL A 124 -4.54 14.24 -9.29
C VAL A 124 -5.32 15.39 -8.63
N TYR A 125 -5.80 16.33 -9.44
CA TYR A 125 -6.46 17.53 -8.96
C TYR A 125 -7.55 18.00 -9.92
N VAL A 126 -8.65 18.49 -9.35
CA VAL A 126 -9.73 19.15 -10.08
C VAL A 126 -10.13 20.40 -9.32
N GLU A 127 -10.20 21.54 -9.99
CA GLU A 127 -10.71 22.79 -9.45
C GLU A 127 -11.89 23.27 -10.28
N ASN A 128 -13.00 23.52 -9.60
CA ASN A 128 -14.12 24.24 -10.16
C ASN A 128 -13.97 25.73 -9.82
N GLN A 129 -13.51 26.51 -10.80
CA GLN A 129 -13.24 27.94 -10.63
C GLN A 129 -14.54 28.73 -10.42
N SER A 130 -15.63 28.31 -11.06
CA SER A 130 -16.94 28.98 -10.94
C SER A 130 -17.53 28.88 -9.53
N LEU A 131 -17.23 27.79 -8.80
CA LEU A 131 -17.68 27.60 -7.42
C LEU A 131 -16.57 27.81 -6.38
N ASN A 132 -15.35 28.12 -6.82
CA ASN A 132 -14.15 28.18 -5.97
C ASN A 132 -13.99 26.94 -5.09
N GLN A 133 -14.17 25.76 -5.68
CA GLN A 133 -14.08 24.46 -5.00
C GLN A 133 -12.94 23.64 -5.60
N ASN A 134 -12.09 23.09 -4.73
CA ASN A 134 -10.98 22.25 -5.11
C ASN A 134 -11.19 20.81 -4.61
N TYR A 135 -10.79 19.86 -5.44
CA TYR A 135 -10.88 18.44 -5.20
C TYR A 135 -9.51 17.83 -5.48
N GLN A 136 -8.96 17.14 -4.49
CA GLN A 136 -7.72 16.40 -4.61
C GLN A 136 -8.04 14.92 -4.64
N ALA A 137 -7.23 14.15 -5.37
CA ALA A 137 -7.34 12.71 -5.35
C ALA A 137 -7.27 12.22 -3.90
N PRO A 138 -8.19 11.32 -3.47
CA PRO A 138 -8.07 10.71 -2.16
C PRO A 138 -6.67 10.10 -2.07
N ALA A 139 -5.99 10.31 -0.94
CA ALA A 139 -4.53 10.16 -0.72
C ALA A 139 -3.90 8.79 -1.06
N LYS A 140 -4.63 7.88 -1.70
CA LYS A 140 -4.14 6.71 -2.43
C LYS A 140 -3.52 7.09 -3.78
N LEU A 141 -2.75 8.18 -3.85
CA LEU A 141 -1.59 8.19 -4.74
C LEU A 141 -0.66 7.12 -4.17
N SER A 142 -0.91 5.88 -4.58
CA SER A 142 -0.07 4.74 -4.26
C SER A 142 1.24 4.98 -5.00
N TYR A 143 2.10 5.82 -4.41
CA TYR A 143 3.52 5.76 -4.69
C TYR A 143 3.86 4.27 -4.63
N PRO A 144 4.54 3.72 -5.64
CA PRO A 144 4.98 2.35 -5.57
C PRO A 144 5.80 2.25 -4.30
N ASN A 145 5.22 1.62 -3.27
CA ASN A 145 5.82 1.53 -1.96
C ASN A 145 7.22 0.98 -2.20
N PHE A 146 8.24 1.81 -1.98
CA PHE A 146 9.64 1.45 -2.18
C PHE A 146 10.02 0.24 -1.30
N ILE A 147 9.24 0.00 -0.24
CA ILE A 147 9.29 -1.18 0.62
C ILE A 147 9.02 -2.50 -0.15
N GLY A 148 8.42 -2.46 -1.34
CA GLY A 148 8.17 -3.62 -2.20
C GLY A 148 9.11 -3.77 -3.40
N SER A 149 10.08 -2.86 -3.60
CA SER A 149 11.01 -3.00 -4.74
C SER A 149 12.09 -4.05 -4.44
N PHE A 150 12.38 -4.90 -5.43
CA PHE A 150 13.42 -5.95 -5.36
C PHE A 150 14.79 -5.39 -4.94
N GLU A 151 15.07 -4.12 -5.28
CA GLU A 151 16.30 -3.42 -4.89
C GLU A 151 16.40 -3.19 -3.38
N GLY A 152 15.30 -2.83 -2.71
CA GLY A 152 15.27 -2.70 -1.25
C GLY A 152 15.57 -4.03 -0.56
N PHE A 153 15.03 -5.12 -1.10
CA PHE A 153 15.28 -6.48 -0.61
C PHE A 153 16.77 -6.89 -0.76
N LEU A 154 17.39 -6.58 -1.90
CA LEU A 154 18.82 -6.87 -2.14
C LEU A 154 19.74 -6.11 -1.18
N ILE A 155 19.43 -4.84 -0.87
CA ILE A 155 20.23 -4.04 0.08
C ILE A 155 20.16 -4.65 1.49
N VAL A 156 18.97 -5.09 1.92
CA VAL A 156 18.81 -5.75 3.23
C VAL A 156 19.59 -7.07 3.26
N LEU A 157 19.50 -7.89 2.20
CA LEU A 157 20.27 -9.13 2.10
C LEU A 157 21.79 -8.88 2.11
N ALA A 158 22.27 -7.88 1.38
CA ALA A 158 23.69 -7.53 1.34
C ALA A 158 24.21 -7.12 2.73
N ARG A 159 23.42 -6.37 3.51
CA ARG A 159 23.77 -5.98 4.88
C ARG A 159 23.80 -7.18 5.83
N LEU A 160 22.82 -8.08 5.73
CA LEU A 160 22.80 -9.33 6.49
C LEU A 160 24.03 -10.19 6.17
N PHE A 161 24.38 -10.30 4.89
CA PHE A 161 25.55 -11.06 4.46
C PHE A 161 26.86 -10.46 4.98
N LEU A 162 27.02 -9.13 4.91
CA LEU A 162 28.19 -8.43 5.47
C LEU A 162 28.31 -8.66 6.97
N MET A 163 27.19 -8.59 7.72
CA MET A 163 27.20 -8.82 9.16
C MET A 163 27.62 -10.25 9.50
N MET A 164 27.12 -11.24 8.76
CA MET A 164 27.52 -12.64 8.90
C MET A 164 29.00 -12.86 8.57
N ALA A 165 29.51 -12.19 7.53
CA ALA A 165 30.93 -12.27 7.15
C ALA A 165 31.85 -11.69 8.23
N ILE A 166 31.51 -10.52 8.80
CA ILE A 166 32.27 -9.92 9.90
C ILE A 166 32.26 -10.84 11.13
N LEU A 167 31.09 -11.37 11.50
CA LEU A 167 30.96 -12.31 12.60
C LEU A 167 31.80 -13.57 12.38
N ALA A 168 31.84 -14.10 11.15
CA ALA A 168 32.67 -15.26 10.81
C ALA A 168 34.16 -14.96 10.95
N VAL A 169 34.65 -13.81 10.47
CA VAL A 169 36.06 -13.41 10.60
C VAL A 169 36.46 -13.28 12.06
N VAL A 170 35.63 -12.63 12.88
CA VAL A 170 35.87 -12.52 14.33
C VAL A 170 35.87 -13.91 14.98
N TRP A 171 34.97 -14.79 14.56
CA TRP A 171 34.90 -16.17 15.04
C TRP A 171 36.17 -16.98 14.74
N PHE A 172 36.58 -17.01 13.47
CA PHE A 172 37.76 -17.75 13.04
C PHE A 172 39.05 -17.17 13.63
N GLY A 173 39.14 -15.85 13.77
CA GLY A 173 40.27 -15.20 14.43
C GLY A 173 40.37 -15.52 15.93
N ALA A 174 39.24 -15.55 16.63
CA ALA A 174 39.19 -15.86 18.06
C ALA A 174 39.53 -17.34 18.36
N ASP A 175 39.08 -18.27 17.51
CA ASP A 175 39.44 -19.68 17.65
C ASP A 175 40.95 -19.89 17.47
N TRP A 176 41.58 -19.16 16.54
CA TRP A 176 43.03 -19.24 16.35
C TRP A 176 43.83 -18.72 17.55
N LEU A 177 43.31 -17.71 18.26
CA LEU A 177 44.04 -17.05 19.35
C LEU A 177 43.87 -17.74 20.71
N PHE A 178 42.76 -18.46 20.93
CA PHE A 178 42.35 -18.90 22.28
C PHE A 178 42.10 -20.41 22.43
N LEU A 179 42.44 -21.25 21.44
CA LEU A 179 42.29 -22.71 21.56
C LEU A 179 43.09 -23.25 22.77
N PRO A 180 42.43 -23.71 23.85
CA PRO A 180 43.12 -24.35 24.96
C PRO A 180 43.59 -25.74 24.49
N THR A 181 44.77 -26.18 24.92
CA THR A 181 45.26 -27.53 24.62
C THR A 181 44.44 -28.61 25.33
N ASP A 182 43.85 -28.29 26.48
CA ASP A 182 43.14 -29.25 27.33
C ASP A 182 41.65 -29.44 26.98
N SER A 183 41.24 -30.71 26.95
CA SER A 183 39.92 -31.17 26.51
C SER A 183 38.75 -30.62 27.35
N PHE A 184 38.94 -30.44 28.66
CA PHE A 184 37.89 -29.93 29.56
C PHE A 184 37.68 -28.42 29.41
N ALA A 185 38.76 -27.66 29.22
CA ALA A 185 38.69 -26.22 28.95
C ALA A 185 38.01 -25.93 27.60
N LYS A 186 38.17 -26.81 26.60
CA LYS A 186 37.44 -26.73 25.32
C LYS A 186 35.92 -26.82 25.52
N VAL A 187 35.43 -27.74 26.35
CA VAL A 187 33.98 -27.91 26.57
C VAL A 187 33.38 -26.66 27.23
N ILE A 188 34.01 -26.13 28.28
CA ILE A 188 33.55 -24.90 28.95
C ILE A 188 33.59 -23.72 27.98
N TYR A 189 34.66 -23.61 27.18
CA TYR A 189 34.77 -22.58 26.15
C TYR A 189 33.61 -22.63 25.15
N TYR A 190 33.26 -23.81 24.60
CA TYR A 190 32.14 -23.94 23.66
C TYR A 190 30.77 -23.65 24.29
N VAL A 191 30.55 -24.03 25.56
CA VAL A 191 29.28 -23.74 26.26
C VAL A 191 29.11 -22.23 26.48
N VAL A 192 30.14 -21.55 26.98
CA VAL A 192 30.09 -20.07 27.15
C VAL A 192 29.90 -19.38 25.81
N LYS A 193 30.61 -19.85 24.77
CA LYS A 193 30.51 -19.34 23.39
C LYS A 193 29.10 -19.47 22.82
N PHE A 194 28.41 -20.58 23.09
CA PHE A 194 27.01 -20.79 22.68
C PHE A 194 26.06 -19.78 23.32
N PHE A 195 26.17 -19.53 24.62
CA PHE A 195 25.31 -18.56 25.32
C PHE A 195 25.54 -17.11 24.85
N VAL A 196 26.79 -16.74 24.59
CA VAL A 196 27.11 -15.43 23.99
C VAL A 196 26.49 -15.31 22.60
N MET A 197 26.51 -16.39 21.80
CA MET A 197 25.87 -16.40 20.49
C MET A 197 24.35 -16.21 20.57
N CYS A 198 23.67 -16.93 21.47
CA CYS A 198 22.23 -16.75 21.68
C CYS A 198 21.89 -15.33 22.12
N GLY A 199 22.74 -14.70 22.96
CA GLY A 199 22.57 -13.32 23.40
C GLY A 199 22.72 -12.31 22.26
N VAL A 200 23.76 -12.44 21.43
CA VAL A 200 23.99 -11.55 20.28
C VAL A 200 22.90 -11.71 19.21
N PHE A 201 22.46 -12.95 18.93
CA PHE A 201 21.34 -13.19 18.02
C PHE A 201 20.02 -12.63 18.56
N GLY A 202 19.74 -12.81 19.86
CA GLY A 202 18.55 -12.23 20.49
C GLY A 202 18.56 -10.70 20.45
N PHE A 203 19.72 -10.07 20.67
CA PHE A 203 19.88 -8.62 20.59
C PHE A 203 19.78 -8.09 19.16
N ALA A 204 20.37 -8.77 18.18
CA ALA A 204 20.25 -8.42 16.77
C ALA A 204 18.81 -8.61 16.26
N TRP A 205 18.11 -9.64 16.72
CA TRP A 205 16.69 -9.86 16.43
C TRP A 205 15.80 -8.77 17.05
N ALA A 206 16.07 -8.38 18.30
CA ALA A 206 15.38 -7.26 18.96
C ALA A 206 15.61 -5.93 18.22
N MET A 207 16.86 -5.62 17.85
CA MET A 207 17.19 -4.43 17.06
C MET A 207 16.57 -4.45 15.66
N SER A 208 16.47 -5.62 15.02
CA SER A 208 15.82 -5.76 13.71
C SER A 208 14.32 -5.48 13.77
N ASN A 209 13.67 -5.73 14.91
CA ASN A 209 12.25 -5.46 15.08
C ASN A 209 11.97 -3.99 15.46
N ASP A 210 12.96 -3.28 16.01
CA ASP A 210 12.84 -1.85 16.39
C ASP A 210 13.26 -0.87 15.28
N ILE A 211 13.92 -1.34 14.22
CA ILE A 211 14.19 -0.48 13.05
C ILE A 211 12.88 -0.33 12.27
N ASP A 212 12.14 0.72 12.61
CA ASP A 212 11.07 1.28 11.77
C ASP A 212 11.68 1.73 10.44
N PHE A 213 11.79 0.80 9.48
CA PHE A 213 12.27 1.08 8.11
C PHE A 213 11.50 2.23 7.44
N ALA A 214 10.26 2.47 7.88
CA ALA A 214 9.46 3.61 7.47
C ALA A 214 10.14 4.96 7.74
N LYS A 215 10.88 5.12 8.85
CA LYS A 215 11.55 6.39 9.20
C LYS A 215 12.73 6.73 8.30
N TYR A 216 13.45 5.73 7.79
CA TYR A 216 14.63 5.97 6.95
C TYR A 216 14.31 6.17 5.46
N CYS A 217 13.16 5.66 4.99
CA CYS A 217 12.68 5.93 3.62
C CYS A 217 11.77 7.18 3.54
N ALA A 218 11.24 7.66 4.67
CA ALA A 218 10.39 8.83 4.75
C ALA A 218 10.99 10.14 4.20
N PRO A 219 12.26 10.53 4.47
CA PRO A 219 12.72 11.87 4.11
C PRO A 219 12.85 12.09 2.60
N THR A 220 13.17 11.05 1.82
CA THR A 220 13.24 11.16 0.35
C THR A 220 11.85 11.20 -0.27
N ALA A 221 10.94 10.32 0.19
CA ALA A 221 9.54 10.32 -0.24
C ALA A 221 8.82 11.63 0.12
N GLN A 222 9.12 12.20 1.29
CA GLN A 222 8.57 13.48 1.74
C GLN A 222 9.11 14.69 0.95
N ARG A 223 10.37 14.62 0.49
CA ARG A 223 10.96 15.65 -0.36
C ARG A 223 10.41 15.61 -1.78
N ASP A 224 10.23 14.42 -2.34
CA ASP A 224 9.68 14.24 -3.68
C ASP A 224 8.18 14.58 -3.76
N THR A 225 7.42 14.32 -2.68
CA THR A 225 6.01 14.75 -2.55
C THR A 225 5.90 16.28 -2.49
N ALA A 226 6.68 16.96 -1.65
CA ALA A 226 6.65 18.42 -1.58
C ALA A 226 7.00 19.08 -2.93
N LYS A 227 8.04 18.58 -3.61
CA LYS A 227 8.40 19.06 -4.95
C LYS A 227 7.27 18.84 -5.97
N PHE A 228 6.56 17.72 -5.89
CA PHE A 228 5.44 17.41 -6.77
C PHE A 228 4.24 18.33 -6.50
N GLU A 229 3.91 18.59 -5.24
CA GLU A 229 2.84 19.52 -4.85
C GLU A 229 3.15 20.95 -5.31
N ASP A 230 4.39 21.41 -5.15
CA ASP A 230 4.83 22.72 -5.64
C ASP A 230 4.67 22.84 -7.18
N GLU A 231 5.05 21.80 -7.92
CA GLU A 231 4.90 21.78 -9.38
C GLU A 231 3.44 21.74 -9.84
N ILE A 232 2.58 21.03 -9.11
CA ILE A 232 1.13 21.08 -9.34
C ILE A 232 0.61 22.49 -9.12
N SER A 233 0.97 23.13 -8.01
CA SER A 233 0.54 24.50 -7.71
C SER A 233 0.97 25.48 -8.82
N ASN A 234 2.25 25.40 -9.23
CA ASN A 234 2.77 26.24 -10.31
C ASN A 234 2.04 26.00 -11.63
N LEU A 235 1.72 24.76 -11.96
CA LEU A 235 1.00 24.40 -13.19
C LEU A 235 -0.46 24.89 -13.15
N ILE A 236 -1.11 24.82 -11.99
CA ILE A 236 -2.46 25.37 -11.79
C ILE A 236 -2.44 26.88 -11.99
N ASP A 237 -1.49 27.59 -11.38
CA ASP A 237 -1.38 29.04 -11.51
C ASP A 237 -1.07 29.47 -12.95
N GLU A 238 -0.25 28.69 -13.68
CA GLU A 238 0.05 28.90 -15.09
C GLU A 238 -1.20 28.77 -15.98
N VAL A 239 -2.07 27.80 -15.69
CA VAL A 239 -3.31 27.57 -16.45
C VAL A 239 -4.44 28.50 -15.99
N ARG A 240 -4.38 29.02 -14.75
CA ARG A 240 -5.35 29.94 -14.18
C ARG A 240 -5.25 31.32 -14.84
N GLY A 241 -4.03 31.79 -15.10
CA GLY A 241 -3.72 33.03 -15.82
C GLY A 241 -4.37 33.13 -17.19
#